data_AF-A0A8H4ZRW1-F1
#
_entry.id   AF-A0A8H4ZRW1-F1
#
_cell.length_a   1.000
_cell.length_b   1.000
_cell.length_c   1.000
_cell.angle_alpha   90.00
_cell.angle_beta   90.00
_cell.angle_gamma   90.00
#
_symmetry.space_group_name_H-M   'P 1'
#
loop_
_entity.id
_entity.type
_entity.pdbx_description
1 polymer ?
#
loop_
_entity_poly.entity_id
_entity_poly.type
_entity_poly.pdbx_seq_one_letter_code
_entity_poly.pdbx_strand_id
1 'polypeptide(L)'
;MKLLWLLKRPSNRHEWFTDDYWWGNNLQKSSQSTDESATGSIRKKSPEKKRKGGRVRGGAKIQSDMMNSSDITAMEDLKGNVGVCGRSENVIPKENLGEKKDVVIPLDEHCTLTTYKVYIDPKTGMIYDASLNQTVSSANTNKFYNIQVLEDPISSDFKTWTRWGRVGEKGRDATLGNGTAADAIKQFQKKFKDKSGLAWNDRTDSPMPNKYVFIERGCSPHSDYEGETSGNKPNKKVAGEQEDKGFPSECTLEKPIKKLMELIFDQQRFSNTISALKYDAKKLPLSALSKSTITSGFKQLKNLAALLDDPALASSKWDMRFDEAIEQLSNTYYSLIPHAFGRKQPPIIHDKNLLKNEKELLQSLPDMKVAAELMKSDCKTSNIIHPLNRQFQGLGLEEMTRLDRHSNEFGYLKKYLNSSGGAVHKMTYTTKDIFRIERQGKCKRFENSEFSKVPSNRRLLWHGSRCANFAGILRMGLRIAPPEAPVSGYKFGKGIYLTDCSSKSADYCYSTETGGDALLILCEAELGDMQTLVKSDYKAGTKAKKTGMHSTWGQGKVGPREWVDAGIVHPSLKGVEMPNPNAKVSETGTIDTELRYNEYICYDIAQVRLRYLLYVKVKKL
;
A
#
# COMPACT_ATOMS: atom_id res chain seq x y z
N MET A 1 -0.68 -22.97 -38.50
CA MET A 1 -2.07 -22.53 -38.75
C MET A 1 -2.51 -21.58 -37.63
N LYS A 2 -3.45 -20.65 -37.87
CA LYS A 2 -3.94 -19.71 -36.85
C LYS A 2 -4.93 -20.41 -35.91
N LEU A 3 -4.65 -20.50 -34.61
CA LEU A 3 -5.69 -20.83 -33.63
C LEU A 3 -6.59 -19.61 -33.43
N LEU A 4 -7.83 -19.69 -33.89
CA LEU A 4 -8.78 -18.57 -33.89
C LEU A 4 -10.13 -18.91 -33.23
N TRP A 5 -10.19 -20.02 -32.48
CA TRP A 5 -11.46 -20.71 -32.18
C TRP A 5 -11.70 -21.09 -30.69
N LEU A 6 -11.02 -20.45 -29.74
CA LEU A 6 -11.24 -20.62 -28.29
C LEU A 6 -11.65 -19.33 -27.55
N LEU A 7 -12.25 -18.36 -28.26
CA LEU A 7 -12.83 -17.13 -27.67
C LEU A 7 -14.30 -16.92 -28.08
N LYS A 8 -15.13 -17.97 -27.99
CA LYS A 8 -16.59 -17.78 -27.95
C LYS A 8 -16.96 -17.18 -26.58
N ARG A 9 -17.30 -15.89 -26.59
CA ARG A 9 -17.72 -15.14 -25.39
C ARG A 9 -19.07 -15.64 -24.87
N PRO A 10 -19.22 -15.94 -23.57
CA PRO A 10 -20.51 -15.83 -22.88
C PRO A 10 -20.89 -14.34 -22.80
N SER A 11 -22.13 -13.99 -23.13
CA SER A 11 -22.58 -12.59 -23.20
C SER A 11 -23.01 -11.97 -21.86
N ASN A 12 -22.45 -12.41 -20.74
CA ASN A 12 -22.69 -11.82 -19.42
C ASN A 12 -21.55 -10.87 -19.04
N ARG A 13 -21.79 -9.56 -19.16
CA ARG A 13 -20.94 -8.56 -18.53
C ARG A 13 -21.24 -8.49 -17.03
N HIS A 14 -20.44 -9.17 -16.22
CA HIS A 14 -20.08 -8.56 -14.96
C HIS A 14 -19.03 -7.49 -15.27
N GLU A 15 -19.49 -6.25 -15.38
CA GLU A 15 -18.61 -5.09 -15.31
C GLU A 15 -18.08 -5.02 -13.87
N TRP A 16 -16.92 -5.65 -13.67
CA TRP A 16 -16.09 -5.44 -12.50
C TRP A 16 -15.68 -3.97 -12.51
N PHE A 17 -16.41 -3.15 -11.76
CA PHE A 17 -16.16 -1.72 -11.65
C PHE A 17 -14.68 -1.46 -11.41
N THR A 18 -14.10 -0.57 -12.21
CA THR A 18 -12.72 -0.15 -12.05
C THR A 18 -12.63 0.80 -10.87
N ASP A 19 -12.58 0.22 -9.66
CA ASP A 19 -12.32 0.95 -8.42
C ASP A 19 -11.16 1.93 -8.63
N ASP A 20 -11.43 3.22 -8.40
CA ASP A 20 -10.49 4.29 -8.69
C ASP A 20 -9.17 4.03 -7.96
N TYR A 21 -8.11 3.86 -8.75
CA TYR A 21 -6.96 3.09 -8.33
C TYR A 21 -6.33 3.66 -7.06
N TRP A 22 -5.94 2.77 -6.13
CA TRP A 22 -5.54 3.14 -4.77
C TRP A 22 -4.44 4.21 -4.68
N TRP A 23 -3.64 4.42 -5.73
CA TRP A 23 -2.70 5.55 -5.86
C TRP A 23 -2.72 6.23 -7.25
N GLY A 24 -3.92 6.43 -7.81
CA GLY A 24 -4.12 7.18 -9.07
C GLY A 24 -3.88 8.69 -8.91
N ASN A 25 -3.14 9.26 -9.87
CA ASN A 25 -2.98 10.67 -10.22
C ASN A 25 -3.38 11.75 -9.19
N ASN A 26 -2.49 12.05 -8.24
CA ASN A 26 -2.46 13.35 -7.58
C ASN A 26 -1.85 14.42 -8.52
N LEU A 27 -2.61 14.85 -9.54
CA LEU A 27 -2.32 16.12 -10.22
C LEU A 27 -2.70 17.27 -9.28
N GLN A 28 -1.70 17.89 -8.64
CA GLN A 28 -1.90 19.19 -8.01
C GLN A 28 -2.19 20.24 -9.10
N LYS A 29 -3.45 20.59 -9.28
CA LYS A 29 -3.82 21.93 -9.78
C LYS A 29 -3.52 22.94 -8.67
N SER A 30 -2.27 23.40 -8.57
CA SER A 30 -1.92 24.53 -7.70
C SER A 30 -2.48 25.81 -8.30
N SER A 31 -3.44 26.44 -7.63
CA SER A 31 -3.84 27.82 -7.89
C SER A 31 -2.62 28.75 -7.78
N GLN A 32 -2.49 29.70 -8.70
CA GLN A 32 -1.42 30.68 -8.66
C GLN A 32 -1.56 31.57 -7.42
N SER A 33 -0.48 31.69 -6.66
CA SER A 33 -0.22 32.84 -5.80
C SER A 33 1.02 33.52 -6.35
N THR A 34 0.86 34.74 -6.87
CA THR A 34 1.96 35.60 -7.30
C THR A 34 2.64 36.21 -6.07
N ASP A 35 3.95 36.02 -5.96
CA ASP A 35 4.83 36.93 -5.22
C ASP A 35 6.11 37.08 -6.04
N GLU A 36 6.41 38.31 -6.48
CA GLU A 36 7.56 38.60 -7.32
C GLU A 36 8.83 38.85 -6.50
N SER A 37 9.98 38.58 -7.11
CA SER A 37 11.29 38.71 -6.48
C SER A 37 11.74 40.16 -6.35
N ALA A 38 12.26 40.55 -5.18
CA ALA A 38 13.15 41.69 -5.03
C ALA A 38 14.49 41.24 -4.43
N THR A 39 15.58 41.46 -5.15
CA THR A 39 16.95 41.18 -4.70
C THR A 39 17.47 42.29 -3.79
N GLY A 40 18.18 41.96 -2.70
CA GLY A 40 18.81 42.96 -1.83
C GLY A 40 20.28 43.18 -2.13
N SER A 41 20.86 44.31 -1.68
CA SER A 41 22.23 44.42 -1.17
C SER A 41 22.56 45.82 -0.60
N ILE A 42 23.73 45.92 0.07
CA ILE A 42 24.52 47.14 0.40
C ILE A 42 23.98 48.09 1.51
N ARG A 43 24.70 48.06 2.66
CA ARG A 43 25.27 49.17 3.49
C ARG A 43 24.58 50.57 3.42
N LYS A 44 24.42 51.33 4.51
CA LYS A 44 25.41 51.62 5.59
C LYS A 44 24.77 52.50 6.72
N LYS A 45 25.47 52.59 7.87
CA LYS A 45 25.39 53.65 8.93
C LYS A 45 24.12 53.78 9.80
N SER A 46 24.31 53.46 11.09
CA SER A 46 23.74 54.11 12.28
C SER A 46 24.12 55.62 12.36
N PRO A 47 23.51 56.50 13.22
CA PRO A 47 23.41 56.27 14.68
C PRO A 47 22.21 56.87 15.46
N GLU A 48 22.04 56.38 16.71
CA GLU A 48 21.48 57.10 17.88
C GLU A 48 19.98 57.51 17.87
N LYS A 49 19.28 57.76 19.01
CA LYS A 49 19.68 57.93 20.43
C LYS A 49 18.52 57.57 21.41
N LYS A 50 18.87 57.39 22.69
CA LYS A 50 18.04 57.56 23.93
C LYS A 50 16.82 56.65 24.23
N ARG A 51 17.11 55.60 25.03
CA ARG A 51 16.45 55.19 26.29
C ARG A 51 15.26 56.05 26.81
N LYS A 52 14.13 55.39 27.11
CA LYS A 52 13.45 55.20 28.43
C LYS A 52 12.12 54.44 28.17
N GLY A 53 11.55 53.63 29.06
CA GLY A 53 11.92 53.25 30.42
C GLY A 53 10.73 53.32 31.38
N GLY A 54 9.98 52.22 31.56
CA GLY A 54 8.80 52.14 32.43
C GLY A 54 8.22 50.71 32.49
N ARG A 55 7.60 50.31 33.61
CA ARG A 55 7.19 48.91 33.91
C ARG A 55 6.04 48.91 34.94
N VAL A 56 5.31 47.79 35.04
CA VAL A 56 4.47 47.31 36.18
C VAL A 56 2.93 47.50 36.08
N ARG A 57 2.26 46.39 35.75
CA ARG A 57 1.06 45.73 36.35
C ARG A 57 -0.20 46.50 36.78
N GLY A 58 -1.36 45.90 36.46
CA GLY A 58 -2.66 46.03 37.16
C GLY A 58 -3.85 46.14 36.18
N GLY A 59 -4.96 45.40 36.26
CA GLY A 59 -5.24 44.15 36.99
C GLY A 59 -6.56 44.12 37.79
N ALA A 60 -7.70 43.77 37.17
CA ALA A 60 -8.98 43.47 37.86
C ALA A 60 -9.95 42.63 36.99
N LYS A 61 -10.98 42.04 37.62
CA LYS A 61 -12.16 41.36 37.02
C LYS A 61 -13.44 42.13 37.37
N ILE A 62 -14.54 41.86 36.64
CA ILE A 62 -15.98 41.73 37.04
C ILE A 62 -16.80 41.78 35.72
N GLN A 63 -17.67 40.82 35.35
CA GLN A 63 -19.07 40.56 35.78
C GLN A 63 -20.01 41.79 35.60
N SER A 64 -21.29 41.68 35.22
CA SER A 64 -22.13 40.53 34.80
C SER A 64 -23.41 41.03 34.08
N ASP A 65 -24.34 40.10 33.80
CA ASP A 65 -25.79 40.31 33.68
C ASP A 65 -26.44 40.68 32.33
N MET A 66 -27.78 40.59 32.31
CA MET A 66 -28.65 40.34 31.16
C MET A 66 -29.88 41.28 31.13
N MET A 67 -30.75 41.06 30.14
CA MET A 67 -32.22 41.26 30.11
C MET A 67 -32.81 42.58 29.57
N ASN A 68 -33.36 42.41 28.36
CA ASN A 68 -34.79 42.58 28.01
C ASN A 68 -35.32 43.89 27.40
N SER A 69 -36.33 43.64 26.54
CA SER A 69 -37.42 44.49 26.06
C SER A 69 -37.10 45.72 25.21
N SER A 70 -37.99 46.16 24.32
CA SER A 70 -38.88 45.46 23.36
C SER A 70 -39.50 46.51 22.42
N ASP A 71 -40.11 46.06 21.31
CA ASP A 71 -41.11 46.80 20.52
C ASP A 71 -40.62 48.06 19.75
N ILE A 72 -41.34 48.61 18.76
CA ILE A 72 -41.89 48.07 17.48
C ILE A 72 -42.33 49.32 16.64
N THR A 73 -42.71 49.17 15.35
CA THR A 73 -43.12 50.22 14.36
C THR A 73 -41.96 50.99 13.68
N ALA A 74 -41.98 51.32 12.37
CA ALA A 74 -42.94 51.04 11.29
C ALA A 74 -42.30 51.01 9.86
N MET A 75 -43.14 50.61 8.88
CA MET A 75 -43.05 50.61 7.39
C MET A 75 -42.66 51.96 6.74
N GLU A 76 -42.33 52.16 5.44
CA GLU A 76 -42.09 51.38 4.18
C GLU A 76 -41.46 52.34 3.12
N ASP A 77 -41.03 52.07 1.86
CA ASP A 77 -40.82 50.93 0.91
C ASP A 77 -39.72 51.41 -0.10
N LEU A 78 -39.64 50.83 -1.31
CA LEU A 78 -39.06 51.31 -2.57
C LEU A 78 -37.65 50.82 -2.97
N LYS A 79 -37.63 49.53 -3.33
CA LYS A 79 -37.08 48.99 -4.60
C LYS A 79 -35.84 49.69 -5.23
N GLY A 80 -34.69 49.04 -5.11
CA GLY A 80 -33.54 49.17 -6.02
C GLY A 80 -32.82 47.81 -6.10
N ASN A 81 -32.35 47.39 -7.28
CA ASN A 81 -31.86 46.03 -7.52
C ASN A 81 -30.37 45.98 -7.95
N VAL A 82 -29.78 44.79 -7.90
CA VAL A 82 -28.37 44.41 -8.19
C VAL A 82 -27.39 44.81 -7.07
N GLY A 83 -26.62 43.89 -6.46
CA GLY A 83 -26.64 42.43 -6.55
C GLY A 83 -25.31 41.80 -6.10
N VAL A 84 -25.31 41.02 -5.00
CA VAL A 84 -24.09 40.38 -4.46
C VAL A 84 -24.34 38.93 -4.04
N CYS A 85 -23.35 38.09 -4.33
CA CYS A 85 -23.24 36.65 -4.10
C CYS A 85 -23.74 36.15 -2.72
N GLY A 86 -24.60 35.11 -2.74
CA GLY A 86 -25.01 34.31 -1.59
C GLY A 86 -24.89 32.81 -1.88
N ARG A 87 -24.54 32.00 -0.87
CA ARG A 87 -24.23 30.55 -1.00
C ARG A 87 -25.40 29.75 -1.60
N SER A 88 -25.10 28.88 -2.55
CA SER A 88 -26.00 27.80 -2.96
C SER A 88 -26.01 26.66 -1.94
N GLU A 89 -27.19 26.22 -1.52
CA GLU A 89 -27.37 24.95 -0.81
C GLU A 89 -27.18 23.78 -1.79
N ASN A 90 -26.35 22.80 -1.44
CA ASN A 90 -26.15 21.61 -2.28
C ASN A 90 -27.29 20.62 -2.10
N VAL A 91 -28.40 20.84 -2.83
CA VAL A 91 -29.46 19.86 -3.00
C VAL A 91 -28.91 18.66 -3.77
N ILE A 92 -28.72 17.52 -3.08
CA ILE A 92 -28.27 16.27 -3.69
C ILE A 92 -29.44 15.66 -4.49
N PRO A 93 -29.29 15.36 -5.79
CA PRO A 93 -30.32 14.67 -6.56
C PRO A 93 -30.64 13.29 -5.99
N LYS A 94 -31.92 12.91 -5.98
CA LYS A 94 -32.35 11.55 -5.64
C LYS A 94 -32.08 10.61 -6.81
N GLU A 95 -30.89 10.03 -6.87
CA GLU A 95 -30.63 8.86 -7.71
C GLU A 95 -31.12 7.58 -7.03
N ASN A 96 -31.43 6.57 -7.85
CA ASN A 96 -32.26 5.43 -7.45
C ASN A 96 -31.58 4.53 -6.39
N LEU A 97 -32.38 4.05 -5.43
CA LEU A 97 -31.97 2.96 -4.55
C LEU A 97 -31.89 1.65 -5.35
N GLY A 98 -30.72 1.37 -5.91
CA GLY A 98 -30.29 -0.01 -6.12
C GLY A 98 -30.09 -0.68 -4.75
N GLU A 99 -30.43 -1.97 -4.65
CA GLU A 99 -30.33 -2.74 -3.41
C GLU A 99 -28.88 -2.76 -2.89
N LYS A 100 -28.62 -2.03 -1.80
CA LYS A 100 -27.38 -2.18 -1.05
C LYS A 100 -27.41 -3.54 -0.37
N LYS A 101 -26.51 -4.44 -0.78
CA LYS A 101 -26.23 -5.67 -0.03
C LYS A 101 -25.84 -5.30 1.40
N ASP A 102 -26.48 -5.90 2.38
CA ASP A 102 -26.19 -5.64 3.79
C ASP A 102 -24.72 -5.95 4.12
N VAL A 103 -24.05 -4.98 4.73
CA VAL A 103 -22.65 -5.11 5.15
C VAL A 103 -22.62 -5.86 6.48
N VAL A 104 -22.59 -7.18 6.42
CA VAL A 104 -22.49 -8.02 7.62
C VAL A 104 -21.09 -7.91 8.21
N ILE A 105 -20.98 -7.28 9.38
CA ILE A 105 -19.77 -7.23 10.18
C ILE A 105 -19.82 -8.40 11.20
N PRO A 106 -18.80 -9.27 11.25
CA PRO A 106 -18.81 -10.41 12.16
C PRO A 106 -18.73 -9.99 13.62
N LEU A 107 -19.42 -10.75 14.49
CA LEU A 107 -19.16 -10.72 15.92
C LEU A 107 -17.70 -11.10 16.20
N ASP A 108 -17.15 -10.59 17.30
CA ASP A 108 -15.87 -11.07 17.82
C ASP A 108 -15.95 -12.57 18.19
N GLU A 109 -14.90 -13.33 17.84
CA GLU A 109 -14.68 -14.78 18.05
C GLU A 109 -14.94 -15.29 19.49
N HIS A 110 -15.04 -14.40 20.47
CA HIS A 110 -15.25 -14.71 21.88
C HIS A 110 -16.49 -14.06 22.49
N CYS A 111 -17.35 -13.43 21.67
CA CYS A 111 -18.64 -12.94 22.14
C CYS A 111 -19.60 -14.10 22.45
N THR A 112 -20.25 -14.06 23.60
CA THR A 112 -21.25 -15.07 24.02
C THR A 112 -22.66 -14.78 23.53
N LEU A 113 -22.89 -13.59 22.96
CA LEU A 113 -24.20 -13.13 22.46
C LEU A 113 -24.38 -13.54 20.98
N THR A 114 -24.34 -14.84 20.70
CA THR A 114 -24.26 -15.40 19.34
C THR A 114 -25.48 -15.14 18.45
N THR A 115 -26.62 -14.71 19.01
CA THR A 115 -27.83 -14.33 18.27
C THR A 115 -27.85 -12.86 17.84
N TYR A 116 -26.93 -12.05 18.35
CA TYR A 116 -26.88 -10.61 18.08
C TYR A 116 -26.10 -10.34 16.78
N LYS A 117 -26.30 -9.16 16.20
CA LYS A 117 -25.51 -8.63 15.08
C LYS A 117 -24.78 -7.35 15.52
N VAL A 118 -23.68 -7.00 14.84
CA VAL A 118 -23.03 -5.70 15.05
C VAL A 118 -23.96 -4.59 14.55
N TYR A 119 -24.19 -3.57 15.39
CA TYR A 119 -25.06 -2.46 15.05
C TYR A 119 -24.42 -1.52 14.03
N ILE A 120 -25.20 -1.17 13.00
CA ILE A 120 -24.88 -0.18 11.99
C ILE A 120 -26.03 0.83 12.01
N ASP A 121 -25.69 2.11 12.21
CA ASP A 121 -26.71 3.16 12.30
C ASP A 121 -27.44 3.33 10.94
N PRO A 122 -28.78 3.13 10.89
CA PRO A 122 -29.51 3.09 9.62
C PRO A 122 -29.69 4.46 8.96
N LYS A 123 -29.39 5.56 9.66
CA LYS A 123 -29.50 6.93 9.14
C LYS A 123 -28.17 7.42 8.55
N THR A 124 -27.05 6.99 9.13
CA THR A 124 -25.70 7.50 8.81
C THR A 124 -24.78 6.44 8.19
N GLY A 125 -25.16 5.16 8.24
CA GLY A 125 -24.29 4.04 7.85
C GLY A 125 -23.11 3.82 8.80
N MET A 126 -23.13 4.42 10.01
CA MET A 126 -22.04 4.32 10.97
C MET A 126 -21.97 2.93 11.60
N ILE A 127 -20.95 2.15 11.24
CA ILE A 127 -20.63 0.87 11.85
C ILE A 127 -20.04 1.11 13.24
N TYR A 128 -20.60 0.49 14.29
CA TYR A 128 -20.09 0.59 15.66
C TYR A 128 -19.19 -0.62 16.04
N ASP A 129 -18.11 -0.83 15.28
CA ASP A 129 -17.00 -1.74 15.57
C ASP A 129 -15.69 -0.94 15.71
N ALA A 130 -14.95 -1.13 16.80
CA ALA A 130 -13.66 -0.50 17.04
C ALA A 130 -12.61 -1.53 17.50
N SER A 131 -11.66 -1.81 16.61
CA SER A 131 -10.44 -2.58 16.94
C SER A 131 -9.30 -1.64 17.32
N LEU A 132 -8.90 -1.65 18.58
CA LEU A 132 -7.81 -0.81 19.10
C LEU A 132 -6.53 -1.61 19.39
N ASN A 133 -5.37 -0.98 19.22
CA ASN A 133 -4.05 -1.56 19.47
C ASN A 133 -3.17 -0.62 20.30
N GLN A 134 -2.34 -1.17 21.18
CA GLN A 134 -1.32 -0.41 21.90
C GLN A 134 -0.04 -1.24 22.01
N THR A 135 1.01 -0.79 21.32
CA THR A 135 2.37 -1.31 21.47
C THR A 135 3.24 -0.28 22.20
N VAL A 136 3.98 -0.71 23.22
CA VAL A 136 4.95 0.08 23.97
C VAL A 136 6.21 -0.78 24.19
N SER A 137 7.31 -0.39 23.54
CA SER A 137 8.60 -1.09 23.56
C SER A 137 9.18 -1.20 24.97
N SER A 138 9.38 -0.08 25.68
CA SER A 138 9.92 -0.04 27.05
C SER A 138 9.19 -0.98 28.02
N ALA A 139 7.86 -1.00 27.95
CA ALA A 139 6.99 -1.80 28.82
C ALA A 139 6.69 -3.23 28.31
N ASN A 140 7.42 -3.74 27.30
CA ASN A 140 7.16 -5.01 26.58
C ASN A 140 5.64 -5.29 26.38
N THR A 141 4.92 -4.24 26.00
CA THR A 141 3.46 -4.23 25.96
C THR A 141 3.04 -4.28 24.50
N ASN A 142 2.21 -5.26 24.16
CA ASN A 142 1.49 -5.34 22.87
C ASN A 142 0.07 -5.82 23.19
N LYS A 143 -0.88 -4.89 23.21
CA LYS A 143 -2.25 -5.09 23.73
C LYS A 143 -3.29 -4.79 22.67
N PHE A 144 -4.46 -5.37 22.82
CA PHE A 144 -5.65 -5.03 22.02
C PHE A 144 -6.81 -4.61 22.93
N TYR A 145 -7.75 -3.84 22.37
CA TYR A 145 -9.02 -3.50 23.01
C TYR A 145 -10.10 -3.41 21.91
N ASN A 146 -10.93 -4.44 21.80
CA ASN A 146 -12.05 -4.50 20.86
C ASN A 146 -13.30 -3.94 21.54
N ILE A 147 -14.15 -3.23 20.79
CA ILE A 147 -15.42 -2.64 21.23
C ILE A 147 -16.43 -2.86 20.10
N GLN A 148 -17.59 -3.44 20.40
CA GLN A 148 -18.70 -3.57 19.44
C GLN A 148 -20.00 -3.11 20.11
N VAL A 149 -20.84 -2.35 19.41
CA VAL A 149 -22.28 -2.24 19.77
C VAL A 149 -22.98 -3.39 19.07
N LEU A 150 -23.77 -4.14 19.83
CA LEU A 150 -24.52 -5.30 19.36
C LEU A 150 -26.02 -5.05 19.53
N GLU A 151 -26.80 -5.54 18.59
CA GLU A 151 -28.26 -5.48 18.52
C GLU A 151 -28.82 -6.90 18.42
N ASP A 152 -29.78 -7.27 19.28
CA ASP A 152 -30.60 -8.46 19.11
C ASP A 152 -31.74 -8.16 18.11
N PRO A 153 -31.76 -8.81 16.92
CA PRO A 153 -32.80 -8.57 15.91
C PRO A 153 -34.20 -9.04 16.33
N ILE A 154 -34.34 -9.81 17.42
CA ILE A 154 -35.63 -10.31 17.93
C ILE A 154 -36.15 -9.40 19.04
N SER A 155 -35.38 -9.19 20.10
CA SER A 155 -35.82 -8.40 21.27
C SER A 155 -35.62 -6.88 21.14
N SER A 156 -34.88 -6.43 20.13
CA SER A 156 -34.38 -5.04 20.02
C SER A 156 -33.56 -4.58 21.23
N ASP A 157 -32.90 -5.53 21.93
CA ASP A 157 -31.98 -5.24 23.02
C ASP A 157 -30.60 -4.86 22.47
N PHE A 158 -30.00 -3.82 23.06
CA PHE A 158 -28.69 -3.31 22.69
C PHE A 158 -27.67 -3.42 23.82
N LYS A 159 -26.48 -3.91 23.49
CA LYS A 159 -25.34 -4.05 24.40
C LYS A 159 -24.06 -3.51 23.78
N THR A 160 -23.14 -3.01 24.61
CA THR A 160 -21.75 -2.80 24.21
C THR A 160 -20.92 -3.96 24.71
N TRP A 161 -20.38 -4.75 23.80
CA TRP A 161 -19.44 -5.81 24.13
C TRP A 161 -18.00 -5.30 23.98
N THR A 162 -17.11 -5.71 24.89
CA THR A 162 -15.69 -5.30 24.90
C THR A 162 -14.78 -6.46 25.25
N ARG A 163 -13.58 -6.54 24.64
CA ARG A 163 -12.55 -7.55 24.96
C ARG A 163 -11.15 -6.98 24.85
N TRP A 164 -10.26 -7.35 25.77
CA TRP A 164 -8.89 -6.84 25.83
C TRP A 164 -7.89 -7.82 26.44
N GLY A 165 -6.66 -7.78 25.96
CA GLY A 165 -5.59 -8.68 26.41
C GLY A 165 -4.24 -8.36 25.78
N ARG A 166 -3.26 -9.25 25.99
CA ARG A 166 -2.05 -9.28 25.15
C ARG A 166 -2.44 -9.81 23.77
N VAL A 167 -1.81 -9.29 22.72
CA VAL A 167 -1.99 -9.82 21.37
C VAL A 167 -1.54 -11.28 21.28
N GLY A 168 -2.39 -12.12 20.67
CA GLY A 168 -2.20 -13.57 20.60
C GLY A 168 -2.83 -14.37 21.75
N GLU A 169 -3.49 -13.71 22.72
CA GLU A 169 -4.17 -14.35 23.85
C GLU A 169 -5.66 -13.98 23.87
N LYS A 170 -6.55 -14.86 24.39
CA LYS A 170 -8.00 -14.59 24.48
C LYS A 170 -8.32 -13.24 25.13
N GLY A 171 -7.61 -12.91 26.21
CA GLY A 171 -7.85 -11.71 27.02
C GLY A 171 -8.97 -11.89 28.05
N ARG A 172 -9.56 -10.77 28.46
CA ARG A 172 -10.80 -10.67 29.26
C ARG A 172 -11.83 -9.87 28.49
N ASP A 173 -13.10 -10.17 28.72
CA ASP A 173 -14.24 -9.50 28.11
C ASP A 173 -15.21 -8.91 29.14
N ALA A 174 -16.08 -8.01 28.70
CA ALA A 174 -17.20 -7.47 29.47
C ALA A 174 -18.32 -6.94 28.54
N THR A 175 -19.56 -7.30 28.87
CA THR A 175 -20.78 -6.73 28.28
C THR A 175 -21.29 -5.59 29.14
N LEU A 176 -21.72 -4.50 28.51
CA LEU A 176 -22.19 -3.25 29.13
C LEU A 176 -23.50 -2.79 28.46
N GLY A 177 -24.18 -1.86 29.12
CA GLY A 177 -25.37 -1.18 28.58
C GLY A 177 -26.68 -1.68 29.18
N ASN A 178 -27.64 -0.76 29.33
CA ASN A 178 -28.96 -1.04 29.92
C ASN A 178 -30.00 -1.70 28.99
N GLY A 179 -29.61 -2.09 27.75
CA GLY A 179 -30.53 -2.59 26.72
C GLY A 179 -30.98 -1.56 25.68
N THR A 180 -30.77 -0.26 25.91
CA THR A 180 -31.13 0.77 24.93
C THR A 180 -29.97 1.11 23.98
N ALA A 181 -30.28 1.32 22.70
CA ALA A 181 -29.30 1.73 21.69
C ALA A 181 -28.54 3.01 22.10
N ALA A 182 -29.23 3.97 22.72
CA ALA A 182 -28.65 5.23 23.18
C ALA A 182 -27.59 5.02 24.28
N ASP A 183 -27.84 4.14 25.26
CA ASP A 183 -26.81 3.82 26.27
C ASP A 183 -25.69 2.96 25.66
N ALA A 184 -25.99 1.98 24.81
CA ALA A 184 -24.96 1.15 24.17
C ALA A 184 -23.99 1.98 23.29
N ILE A 185 -24.50 2.95 22.52
CA ILE A 185 -23.69 3.92 21.76
C ILE A 185 -22.87 4.79 22.72
N LYS A 186 -23.46 5.26 23.82
CA LYS A 186 -22.79 6.09 24.85
C LYS A 186 -21.67 5.34 25.58
N GLN A 187 -21.88 4.07 25.97
CA GLN A 187 -20.84 3.24 26.57
C GLN A 187 -19.72 2.96 25.56
N PHE A 188 -20.05 2.63 24.30
CA PHE A 188 -19.06 2.47 23.23
C PHE A 188 -18.20 3.72 23.05
N GLN A 189 -18.82 4.89 22.86
CA GLN A 189 -18.12 6.17 22.65
C GLN A 189 -17.26 6.54 23.86
N LYS A 190 -17.75 6.31 25.07
CA LYS A 190 -16.99 6.50 26.31
C LYS A 190 -15.75 5.59 26.35
N LYS A 191 -15.91 4.28 26.13
CA LYS A 191 -14.78 3.32 26.13
C LYS A 191 -13.77 3.64 25.03
N PHE A 192 -14.22 4.03 23.83
CA PHE A 192 -13.34 4.47 22.75
C PHE A 192 -12.51 5.69 23.18
N LYS A 193 -13.14 6.72 23.75
CA LYS A 193 -12.46 7.95 24.18
C LYS A 193 -11.54 7.73 25.39
N ASP A 194 -11.94 6.92 26.37
CA ASP A 194 -11.09 6.55 27.52
C ASP A 194 -9.75 5.93 27.04
N LYS A 195 -9.80 5.07 26.01
CA LYS A 195 -8.66 4.28 25.51
C LYS A 195 -7.82 5.01 24.47
N SER A 196 -8.43 5.72 23.52
CA SER A 196 -7.72 6.41 22.43
C SER A 196 -7.41 7.89 22.72
N GLY A 197 -8.21 8.55 23.55
CA GLY A 197 -8.22 10.01 23.73
C GLY A 197 -9.09 10.78 22.71
N LEU A 198 -9.50 10.15 21.60
CA LEU A 198 -10.28 10.76 20.52
C LEU A 198 -11.79 10.53 20.72
N ALA A 199 -12.66 11.37 20.15
CA ALA A 199 -14.07 11.02 20.03
C ALA A 199 -14.28 10.06 18.85
N TRP A 200 -15.43 9.36 18.81
CA TRP A 200 -15.70 8.38 17.75
C TRP A 200 -15.83 8.99 16.35
N ASN A 201 -16.29 10.23 16.26
CA ASN A 201 -16.36 10.97 15.01
C ASN A 201 -14.96 11.25 14.46
N ASP A 202 -14.01 11.54 15.36
CA ASP A 202 -12.62 11.92 15.09
C ASP A 202 -11.68 10.69 15.07
N ARG A 203 -12.21 9.46 14.99
CA ARG A 203 -11.47 8.20 15.16
C ARG A 203 -10.29 7.99 14.20
N THR A 204 -10.30 8.68 13.07
CA THR A 204 -9.26 8.64 12.01
C THR A 204 -8.13 9.63 12.20
N ASP A 205 -8.20 10.50 13.23
CA ASP A 205 -7.22 11.55 13.47
C ASP A 205 -5.87 11.02 13.94
N SER A 206 -4.89 11.92 14.02
CA SER A 206 -3.52 11.59 14.40
C SER A 206 -3.49 11.00 15.83
N PRO A 207 -3.01 9.75 16.05
CA PRO A 207 -3.20 9.08 17.34
C PRO A 207 -2.45 9.76 18.50
N MET A 208 -3.06 9.72 19.68
CA MET A 208 -2.52 10.36 20.88
C MET A 208 -1.30 9.61 21.46
N PRO A 209 -0.28 10.33 21.97
CA PRO A 209 0.83 9.79 22.74
C PRO A 209 0.41 8.77 23.81
N ASN A 210 1.07 7.62 23.83
CA ASN A 210 0.93 6.56 24.84
C ASN A 210 -0.51 6.06 25.08
N LYS A 211 -1.43 6.29 24.14
CA LYS A 211 -2.82 5.79 24.13
C LYS A 211 -2.98 4.57 23.22
N TYR A 212 -4.20 4.08 23.08
CA TYR A 212 -4.55 3.06 22.09
C TYR A 212 -4.82 3.72 20.74
N VAL A 213 -4.34 3.10 19.67
CA VAL A 213 -4.57 3.52 18.28
C VAL A 213 -5.71 2.72 17.67
N PHE A 214 -6.63 3.38 16.97
CA PHE A 214 -7.66 2.71 16.17
C PHE A 214 -7.06 2.13 14.88
N ILE A 215 -7.35 0.86 14.61
CA ILE A 215 -7.01 0.21 13.35
C ILE A 215 -8.29 0.17 12.51
N GLU A 216 -8.34 1.02 11.48
CA GLU A 216 -9.44 0.98 10.52
C GLU A 216 -9.32 -0.26 9.64
N ARG A 217 -10.37 -1.09 9.62
CA ARG A 217 -10.50 -2.27 8.78
C ARG A 217 -11.25 -1.94 7.50
N GLY A 218 -10.71 -2.34 6.35
CA GLY A 218 -11.39 -2.22 5.06
C GLY A 218 -12.53 -3.22 4.97
N CYS A 219 -13.77 -2.74 4.99
CA CYS A 219 -14.95 -3.54 4.70
C CYS A 219 -14.99 -3.85 3.20
N SER A 220 -14.90 -5.13 2.83
CA SER A 220 -15.12 -5.60 1.46
C SER A 220 -16.56 -6.10 1.34
N PRO A 221 -17.31 -5.82 0.26
CA PRO A 221 -18.66 -6.36 0.05
C PRO A 221 -18.71 -7.88 -0.22
N HIS A 222 -17.57 -8.57 -0.03
CA HIS A 222 -17.40 -10.02 -0.03
C HIS A 222 -16.77 -10.50 1.30
N SER A 223 -17.12 -9.86 2.42
CA SER A 223 -16.57 -10.15 3.76
C SER A 223 -17.27 -11.31 4.47
N ASP A 224 -17.38 -12.46 3.79
CA ASP A 224 -17.69 -13.75 4.42
C ASP A 224 -16.49 -14.13 5.32
N TYR A 225 -16.46 -13.58 6.54
CA TYR A 225 -15.43 -13.80 7.56
C TYR A 225 -15.85 -14.95 8.49
N GLU A 226 -15.73 -16.18 8.00
CA GLU A 226 -15.58 -17.30 8.93
C GLU A 226 -14.21 -17.24 9.60
N GLY A 227 -14.18 -17.42 10.92
CA GLY A 227 -12.94 -17.37 11.69
C GLY A 227 -12.12 -18.66 11.49
N GLU A 228 -10.86 -18.52 11.09
CA GLU A 228 -9.92 -19.65 10.95
C GLU A 228 -9.57 -20.27 12.32
N THR A 229 -10.47 -21.10 12.87
CA THR A 229 -10.16 -21.93 14.04
C THR A 229 -9.20 -23.04 13.63
N SER A 230 -7.89 -22.76 13.69
CA SER A 230 -6.82 -23.73 13.47
C SER A 230 -6.86 -24.82 14.57
N GLY A 231 -7.63 -25.88 14.33
CA GLY A 231 -7.84 -26.94 15.31
C GLY A 231 -8.26 -28.27 14.67
N ASN A 232 -7.29 -29.17 14.50
CA ASN A 232 -7.57 -30.58 14.20
C ASN A 232 -8.40 -31.20 15.35
N LYS A 233 -9.71 -31.33 15.14
CA LYS A 233 -10.57 -32.25 15.90
C LYS A 233 -10.96 -33.41 14.99
N PRO A 234 -10.88 -34.68 15.43
CA PRO A 234 -11.27 -35.81 14.62
C PRO A 234 -12.79 -35.81 14.41
N ASN A 235 -13.24 -35.91 13.15
CA ASN A 235 -14.65 -36.05 12.84
C ASN A 235 -15.20 -37.36 13.42
N LYS A 236 -15.98 -37.27 14.51
CA LYS A 236 -16.94 -38.32 14.85
C LYS A 236 -17.97 -38.36 13.72
N LYS A 237 -17.99 -39.45 12.97
CA LYS A 237 -19.02 -39.72 11.97
C LYS A 237 -20.38 -39.82 12.67
N VAL A 238 -21.26 -38.87 12.41
CA VAL A 238 -22.71 -39.13 12.41
C VAL A 238 -23.05 -39.53 10.98
N ALA A 239 -23.83 -40.61 10.81
CA ALA A 239 -24.18 -41.12 9.50
C ALA A 239 -25.56 -40.60 9.09
N GLY A 240 -25.73 -40.27 7.81
CA GLY A 240 -27.05 -40.00 7.23
C GLY A 240 -27.29 -38.58 6.71
N GLU A 241 -26.38 -38.02 5.91
CA GLU A 241 -26.75 -37.09 4.83
C GLU A 241 -25.61 -37.03 3.80
N GLN A 242 -25.94 -37.09 2.50
CA GLN A 242 -24.97 -37.06 1.41
C GLN A 242 -24.91 -35.67 0.79
N GLU A 243 -24.04 -34.80 1.32
CA GLU A 243 -23.52 -33.69 0.53
C GLU A 243 -22.72 -34.27 -0.65
N ASP A 244 -23.17 -34.01 -1.88
CA ASP A 244 -22.44 -34.40 -3.08
C ASP A 244 -21.17 -33.54 -3.22
N LYS A 245 -20.07 -34.05 -2.69
CA LYS A 245 -18.72 -33.44 -2.81
C LYS A 245 -18.16 -33.73 -4.19
N GLY A 246 -18.78 -33.10 -5.19
CA GLY A 246 -18.38 -33.15 -6.58
C GLY A 246 -16.88 -32.92 -6.74
N PHE A 247 -16.25 -33.78 -7.54
CA PHE A 247 -14.81 -33.79 -7.73
C PHE A 247 -14.29 -32.41 -8.14
N PRO A 248 -13.17 -31.92 -7.57
CA PRO A 248 -12.61 -30.63 -7.94
C PRO A 248 -12.23 -30.66 -9.42
N SER A 249 -12.95 -29.88 -10.23
CA SER A 249 -12.76 -29.77 -11.69
C SER A 249 -11.28 -29.65 -12.07
N GLU A 250 -10.86 -30.28 -13.17
CA GLU A 250 -9.43 -30.35 -13.50
C GLU A 250 -8.81 -28.97 -13.79
N CYS A 251 -7.52 -28.83 -13.44
CA CYS A 251 -6.75 -27.63 -13.78
C CYS A 251 -6.45 -27.62 -15.28
N THR A 252 -7.02 -26.67 -16.01
CA THR A 252 -6.89 -26.57 -17.48
C THR A 252 -5.68 -25.73 -17.90
N LEU A 253 -4.91 -25.20 -16.94
CA LEU A 253 -3.68 -24.47 -17.21
C LEU A 253 -2.59 -25.43 -17.71
N GLU A 254 -1.82 -25.00 -18.72
CA GLU A 254 -0.63 -25.73 -19.14
C GLU A 254 0.30 -25.99 -17.95
N LYS A 255 0.93 -27.18 -17.91
CA LYS A 255 1.86 -27.59 -16.83
C LYS A 255 2.87 -26.50 -16.38
N PRO A 256 3.43 -25.64 -17.25
CA PRO A 256 4.34 -24.56 -16.84
C PRO A 256 3.63 -23.36 -16.19
N ILE A 257 2.46 -22.97 -16.71
CA ILE A 257 1.61 -21.91 -16.13
C ILE A 257 1.05 -22.41 -14.79
N LYS A 258 0.61 -23.67 -14.71
CA LYS A 258 0.21 -24.32 -13.46
C LYS A 258 1.31 -24.22 -12.40
N LYS A 259 2.55 -24.61 -12.72
CA LYS A 259 3.71 -24.50 -11.81
C LYS A 259 4.04 -23.08 -11.37
N LEU A 260 3.75 -22.08 -12.21
CA LEU A 260 3.91 -20.68 -11.84
C LEU A 260 2.79 -20.20 -10.90
N MET A 261 1.54 -20.58 -11.17
CA MET A 261 0.42 -20.26 -10.28
C MET A 261 0.60 -20.97 -8.92
N GLU A 262 1.05 -22.23 -8.93
CA GLU A 262 1.46 -22.97 -7.73
C GLU A 262 2.54 -22.20 -6.94
N LEU A 263 3.51 -21.54 -7.57
CA LEU A 263 4.52 -20.73 -6.86
C LEU A 263 3.98 -19.40 -6.33
N ILE A 264 3.12 -18.71 -7.09
CA ILE A 264 2.58 -17.38 -6.74
C ILE A 264 1.49 -17.50 -5.65
N PHE A 265 0.70 -18.58 -5.68
CA PHE A 265 -0.43 -18.82 -4.78
C PHE A 265 -0.18 -19.94 -3.74
N ASP A 266 1.09 -20.29 -3.49
CA ASP A 266 1.50 -21.21 -2.41
C ASP A 266 1.18 -20.60 -1.03
N GLN A 267 0.11 -21.09 -0.38
CA GLN A 267 -0.36 -20.61 0.92
C GLN A 267 0.69 -20.76 2.03
N GLN A 268 1.56 -21.77 1.96
CA GLN A 268 2.62 -21.99 2.95
C GLN A 268 3.77 -20.99 2.74
N ARG A 269 4.23 -20.77 1.51
CA ARG A 269 5.24 -19.72 1.21
C ARG A 269 4.72 -18.33 1.53
N PHE A 270 3.45 -18.07 1.23
CA PHE A 270 2.80 -16.81 1.54
C PHE A 270 2.78 -16.55 3.06
N SER A 271 2.37 -17.56 3.84
CA SER A 271 2.44 -17.53 5.31
C SER A 271 3.87 -17.40 5.85
N ASN A 272 4.85 -18.04 5.21
CA ASN A 272 6.27 -17.92 5.56
C ASN A 272 6.80 -16.50 5.31
N THR A 273 6.47 -15.87 4.18
CA THR A 273 6.87 -14.48 3.87
C THR A 273 6.19 -13.48 4.82
N ILE A 274 4.90 -13.66 5.15
CA ILE A 274 4.22 -12.85 6.19
C ILE A 274 4.96 -12.97 7.53
N SER A 275 5.35 -14.19 7.92
CA SER A 275 6.07 -14.47 9.16
C SER A 275 7.50 -13.91 9.15
N ALA A 276 8.21 -13.96 8.02
CA ALA A 276 9.53 -13.38 7.83
C ALA A 276 9.49 -11.84 7.90
N LEU A 277 8.43 -11.23 7.38
CA LEU A 277 8.10 -9.82 7.54
C LEU A 277 7.49 -9.48 8.92
N LYS A 278 7.31 -10.46 9.82
CA LYS A 278 6.78 -10.34 11.19
C LYS A 278 5.38 -9.71 11.32
N TYR A 279 4.62 -9.62 10.23
CA TYR A 279 3.31 -8.99 10.22
C TYR A 279 2.25 -9.89 10.88
N ASP A 280 1.42 -9.34 11.77
CA ASP A 280 0.35 -10.09 12.45
C ASP A 280 -0.94 -10.10 11.61
N ALA A 281 -0.97 -11.02 10.65
CA ALA A 281 -2.13 -11.29 9.81
C ALA A 281 -3.33 -11.91 10.56
N LYS A 282 -3.18 -12.35 11.82
CA LYS A 282 -4.34 -12.78 12.63
C LYS A 282 -5.06 -11.57 13.22
N LYS A 283 -4.33 -10.59 13.74
CA LYS A 283 -4.91 -9.34 14.27
C LYS A 283 -5.48 -8.43 13.19
N LEU A 284 -4.81 -8.35 12.04
CA LEU A 284 -5.28 -7.59 10.86
C LEU A 284 -5.07 -8.42 9.58
N PRO A 285 -6.06 -9.26 9.21
CA PRO A 285 -6.04 -10.01 7.96
C PRO A 285 -5.81 -9.10 6.75
N LEU A 286 -4.98 -9.53 5.80
CA LEU A 286 -4.56 -8.70 4.66
C LEU A 286 -5.74 -8.19 3.80
N SER A 287 -6.83 -8.94 3.71
CA SER A 287 -8.07 -8.52 3.04
C SER A 287 -8.78 -7.37 3.79
N ALA A 288 -8.73 -7.35 5.13
CA ALA A 288 -9.25 -6.27 5.97
C ALA A 288 -8.29 -5.07 6.07
N LEU A 289 -7.14 -5.07 5.38
CA LEU A 289 -6.21 -3.94 5.42
C LEU A 289 -6.77 -2.76 4.61
N SER A 290 -6.98 -1.63 5.28
CA SER A 290 -7.51 -0.38 4.68
C SER A 290 -6.40 0.49 4.09
N LYS A 291 -6.77 1.37 3.15
CA LYS A 291 -5.86 2.36 2.56
C LYS A 291 -5.36 3.35 3.63
N SER A 292 -6.25 3.80 4.52
CA SER A 292 -5.95 4.72 5.62
C SER A 292 -4.93 4.14 6.60
N THR A 293 -5.07 2.89 7.04
CA THR A 293 -4.11 2.23 7.94
C THR A 293 -2.70 2.16 7.30
N ILE A 294 -2.59 1.77 6.03
CA ILE A 294 -1.31 1.79 5.28
C ILE A 294 -0.74 3.22 5.21
N THR A 295 -1.59 4.21 4.89
CA THR A 295 -1.21 5.62 4.72
C THR A 295 -0.70 6.22 6.03
N SER A 296 -1.37 5.93 7.15
CA SER A 296 -0.96 6.33 8.49
C SER A 296 0.31 5.62 8.94
N GLY A 297 0.50 4.33 8.61
CA GLY A 297 1.77 3.63 8.82
C GLY A 297 2.92 4.33 8.10
N PHE A 298 2.74 4.67 6.82
CA PHE A 298 3.72 5.43 6.04
C PHE A 298 4.00 6.82 6.63
N LYS A 299 2.97 7.54 7.11
CA LYS A 299 3.10 8.83 7.82
C LYS A 299 4.00 8.72 9.04
N GLN A 300 3.91 7.62 9.82
CA GLN A 300 4.81 7.41 10.96
C GLN A 300 6.23 6.99 10.54
N LEU A 301 6.41 6.14 9.53
CA LEU A 301 7.75 5.87 9.00
C LEU A 301 8.41 7.15 8.41
N LYS A 302 7.62 8.08 7.87
CA LYS A 302 8.10 9.41 7.42
C LYS A 302 8.47 10.33 8.59
N ASN A 303 7.77 10.26 9.72
CA ASN A 303 8.16 10.94 10.96
C ASN A 303 9.47 10.36 11.54
N LEU A 304 9.60 9.02 11.61
CA LEU A 304 10.82 8.34 12.05
C LEU A 304 12.01 8.65 11.13
N ALA A 305 11.82 8.60 9.81
CA ALA A 305 12.86 8.96 8.85
C ALA A 305 13.37 10.39 9.05
N ALA A 306 12.46 11.35 9.22
CA ALA A 306 12.82 12.74 9.48
C ALA A 306 13.60 12.90 10.80
N LEU A 307 13.16 12.24 11.87
CA LEU A 307 13.85 12.28 13.17
C LEU A 307 15.25 11.60 13.13
N LEU A 308 15.40 10.53 12.33
CA LEU A 308 16.69 9.86 12.09
C LEU A 308 17.64 10.61 11.16
N ASP A 309 17.11 11.53 10.35
CA ASP A 309 17.90 12.43 9.51
C ASP A 309 18.19 13.78 10.21
N ASP A 310 17.36 14.22 11.15
CA ASP A 310 17.55 15.39 12.04
C ASP A 310 17.01 15.15 13.48
N PRO A 311 17.90 14.84 14.45
CA PRO A 311 17.54 14.69 15.86
C PRO A 311 16.93 15.92 16.54
N ALA A 312 17.20 17.14 16.06
CA ALA A 312 16.68 18.38 16.67
C ALA A 312 15.16 18.52 16.52
N LEU A 313 14.55 17.74 15.63
CA LEU A 313 13.09 17.62 15.52
C LEU A 313 12.44 17.07 16.80
N ALA A 314 13.15 16.27 17.61
CA ALA A 314 12.62 15.72 18.85
C ALA A 314 12.01 16.80 19.76
N SER A 315 12.79 17.85 20.04
CA SER A 315 12.35 18.94 20.92
C SER A 315 11.58 20.00 20.15
N SER A 316 11.99 20.35 18.92
CA SER A 316 11.34 21.44 18.15
C SER A 316 9.97 21.10 17.55
N LYS A 317 9.63 19.81 17.39
CA LYS A 317 8.36 19.35 16.81
C LYS A 317 7.52 18.47 17.74
N TRP A 318 8.15 17.77 18.69
CA TRP A 318 7.46 16.85 19.60
C TRP A 318 7.61 17.19 21.09
N ASP A 319 8.36 18.24 21.44
CA ASP A 319 8.65 18.68 22.83
C ASP A 319 9.19 17.55 23.74
N MET A 320 10.09 16.74 23.17
CA MET A 320 10.63 15.51 23.78
C MET A 320 12.15 15.42 23.62
N ARG A 321 12.78 14.52 24.38
CA ARG A 321 14.12 14.02 24.06
C ARG A 321 14.07 13.12 22.83
N PHE A 322 15.23 12.95 22.19
CA PHE A 322 15.38 12.05 21.03
C PHE A 322 14.91 10.62 21.34
N ASP A 323 15.35 10.07 22.47
CA ASP A 323 15.03 8.69 22.90
C ASP A 323 13.52 8.47 23.09
N GLU A 324 12.85 9.46 23.68
CA GLU A 324 11.41 9.46 23.96
C GLU A 324 10.60 9.60 22.66
N ALA A 325 10.99 10.54 21.80
CA ALA A 325 10.35 10.77 20.50
C ALA A 325 10.49 9.54 19.58
N ILE A 326 11.66 8.90 19.54
CA ILE A 326 11.90 7.76 18.65
C ILE A 326 11.25 6.47 19.16
N GLU A 327 11.15 6.25 20.48
CA GLU A 327 10.32 5.18 21.03
C GLU A 327 8.83 5.46 20.74
N GLN A 328 8.33 6.67 21.03
CA GLN A 328 6.93 7.02 20.81
C GLN A 328 6.48 6.83 19.36
N LEU A 329 7.30 7.27 18.38
CA LEU A 329 6.99 7.09 16.97
C LEU A 329 7.05 5.62 16.54
N SER A 330 7.99 4.83 17.07
CA SER A 330 8.06 3.37 16.88
C SER A 330 6.81 2.68 17.45
N ASN A 331 6.45 2.99 18.70
CA ASN A 331 5.26 2.52 19.41
C ASN A 331 3.98 2.84 18.64
N THR A 332 3.88 4.04 18.08
CA THR A 332 2.72 4.46 17.27
C THR A 332 2.66 3.69 15.95
N TYR A 333 3.80 3.46 15.29
CA TYR A 333 3.87 2.66 14.06
C TYR A 333 3.44 1.20 14.31
N TYR A 334 3.99 0.51 15.31
CA TYR A 334 3.59 -0.87 15.64
C TYR A 334 2.17 -0.98 16.24
N SER A 335 1.59 0.15 16.68
CA SER A 335 0.18 0.22 17.03
C SER A 335 -0.72 0.32 15.78
N LEU A 336 -0.30 1.04 14.73
CA LEU A 336 -1.01 1.09 13.45
C LEU A 336 -0.87 -0.20 12.63
N ILE A 337 0.33 -0.78 12.61
CA ILE A 337 0.70 -1.94 11.78
C ILE A 337 1.01 -3.13 12.71
N PRO A 338 0.08 -4.08 12.90
CA PRO A 338 0.25 -5.20 13.82
C PRO A 338 1.47 -6.08 13.51
N HIS A 339 2.21 -6.42 14.57
CA HIS A 339 3.45 -7.20 14.49
C HIS A 339 3.49 -8.34 15.51
N ALA A 340 3.94 -9.51 15.05
CA ALA A 340 3.97 -10.77 15.79
C ALA A 340 5.27 -10.94 16.61
N PHE A 341 5.49 -10.07 17.61
CA PHE A 341 6.66 -10.15 18.50
C PHE A 341 6.59 -11.29 19.55
N GLY A 342 5.40 -11.87 19.77
CA GLY A 342 5.17 -12.88 20.79
C GLY A 342 5.45 -12.36 22.20
N ARG A 343 6.37 -13.00 22.91
CA ARG A 343 6.86 -12.56 24.24
C ARG A 343 8.10 -11.67 24.19
N LYS A 344 8.74 -11.52 23.02
CA LYS A 344 9.91 -10.63 22.85
C LYS A 344 9.46 -9.17 22.87
N GLN A 345 10.36 -8.30 23.32
CA GLN A 345 10.16 -6.85 23.31
C GLN A 345 10.04 -6.33 21.87
N PRO A 346 9.07 -5.44 21.55
CA PRO A 346 9.05 -4.71 20.29
C PRO A 346 10.33 -3.87 20.13
N PRO A 347 11.07 -3.96 19.01
CA PRO A 347 12.31 -3.23 18.82
C PRO A 347 12.05 -1.76 18.47
N ILE A 348 12.89 -0.83 18.96
CA ILE A 348 12.81 0.59 18.60
C ILE A 348 13.43 0.81 17.22
N ILE A 349 12.76 1.55 16.34
CA ILE A 349 13.21 1.85 14.97
C ILE A 349 14.24 3.00 15.03
N HIS A 350 15.45 2.67 15.48
CA HIS A 350 16.52 3.63 15.80
C HIS A 350 17.62 3.70 14.73
N ASP A 351 17.49 2.95 13.63
CA ASP A 351 18.47 2.95 12.54
C ASP A 351 17.83 2.81 11.14
N LYS A 352 18.62 3.11 10.11
CA LYS A 352 18.16 3.18 8.72
C LYS A 352 17.91 1.80 8.07
N ASN A 353 18.45 0.71 8.61
CA ASN A 353 18.14 -0.65 8.18
C ASN A 353 16.82 -1.15 8.78
N LEU A 354 16.56 -0.91 10.06
CA LEU A 354 15.24 -1.17 10.66
C LEU A 354 14.15 -0.39 9.91
N LEU A 355 14.34 0.93 9.73
CA LEU A 355 13.44 1.77 8.95
C LEU A 355 13.22 1.23 7.52
N LYS A 356 14.27 0.73 6.86
CA LYS A 356 14.19 0.12 5.53
C LYS A 356 13.32 -1.15 5.54
N ASN A 357 13.50 -2.04 6.52
CA ASN A 357 12.76 -3.30 6.59
C ASN A 357 11.25 -3.05 6.78
N GLU A 358 10.89 -2.14 7.69
CA GLU A 358 9.50 -1.73 7.94
C GLU A 358 8.86 -1.05 6.71
N LYS A 359 9.65 -0.28 5.98
CA LYS A 359 9.26 0.34 4.71
C LYS A 359 9.03 -0.72 3.61
N GLU A 360 9.87 -1.75 3.51
CA GLU A 360 9.67 -2.87 2.56
C GLU A 360 8.43 -3.73 2.90
N LEU A 361 8.11 -3.90 4.18
CA LEU A 361 6.84 -4.49 4.63
C LEU A 361 5.65 -3.63 4.13
N LEU A 362 5.59 -2.34 4.47
CA LEU A 362 4.50 -1.46 4.03
C LEU A 362 4.35 -1.35 2.52
N GLN A 363 5.44 -1.47 1.76
CA GLN A 363 5.39 -1.52 0.30
C GLN A 363 4.86 -2.86 -0.25
N SER A 364 5.07 -3.97 0.45
CA SER A 364 4.64 -5.31 0.03
C SER A 364 3.18 -5.61 0.41
N LEU A 365 2.71 -5.09 1.56
CA LEU A 365 1.33 -5.29 2.04
C LEU A 365 0.23 -5.11 0.97
N PRO A 366 0.25 -4.08 0.09
CA PRO A 366 -0.83 -3.87 -0.87
C PRO A 366 -0.69 -4.73 -2.15
N ASP A 367 0.38 -5.50 -2.32
CA ASP A 367 0.45 -6.60 -3.31
C ASP A 367 0.00 -7.92 -2.67
N MET A 368 0.44 -8.18 -1.44
CA MET A 368 0.01 -9.35 -0.66
C MET A 368 -1.50 -9.31 -0.35
N LYS A 369 -2.11 -8.13 -0.18
CA LYS A 369 -3.58 -7.99 -0.09
C LYS A 369 -4.28 -8.59 -1.32
N VAL A 370 -3.86 -8.20 -2.52
CA VAL A 370 -4.43 -8.71 -3.78
C VAL A 370 -4.18 -10.21 -3.92
N ALA A 371 -3.02 -10.72 -3.50
CA ALA A 371 -2.76 -12.15 -3.45
C ALA A 371 -3.77 -12.88 -2.53
N ALA A 372 -3.96 -12.40 -1.30
CA ALA A 372 -4.88 -12.98 -0.33
C ALA A 372 -6.36 -12.91 -0.77
N GLU A 373 -6.76 -11.84 -1.46
CA GLU A 373 -8.11 -11.70 -2.02
C GLU A 373 -8.35 -12.69 -3.17
N LEU A 374 -7.36 -12.90 -4.04
CA LEU A 374 -7.42 -13.93 -5.10
C LEU A 374 -7.32 -15.37 -4.55
N MET A 375 -6.73 -15.56 -3.36
CA MET A 375 -6.68 -16.86 -2.67
C MET A 375 -8.01 -17.26 -2.03
N LYS A 376 -8.88 -16.31 -1.65
CA LYS A 376 -10.19 -16.62 -1.04
C LYS A 376 -11.06 -17.46 -1.98
N SER A 377 -11.62 -18.56 -1.47
CA SER A 377 -12.55 -19.42 -2.18
C SER A 377 -13.99 -18.91 -2.08
N ASP A 378 -14.62 -18.56 -3.20
CA ASP A 378 -16.08 -18.32 -3.21
C ASP A 378 -16.80 -19.67 -3.21
N CYS A 379 -17.49 -20.01 -2.11
CA CYS A 379 -18.24 -21.26 -1.94
C CYS A 379 -19.30 -21.50 -3.05
N LYS A 380 -19.67 -20.44 -3.79
CA LYS A 380 -20.64 -20.46 -4.89
C LYS A 380 -20.03 -20.83 -6.25
N THR A 381 -18.70 -20.95 -6.36
CA THR A 381 -18.00 -21.33 -7.62
C THR A 381 -16.94 -22.43 -7.47
N SER A 382 -16.62 -22.84 -6.23
CA SER A 382 -15.63 -23.88 -5.91
C SER A 382 -15.82 -25.19 -6.66
N ASN A 383 -17.08 -25.56 -6.96
CA ASN A 383 -17.43 -26.85 -7.55
C ASN A 383 -17.39 -26.83 -9.09
N ILE A 384 -17.13 -25.67 -9.71
CA ILE A 384 -17.24 -25.46 -11.17
C ILE A 384 -15.87 -25.17 -11.81
N ILE A 385 -14.96 -24.49 -11.09
CA ILE A 385 -13.68 -24.01 -11.66
C ILE A 385 -12.52 -24.29 -10.68
N HIS A 386 -11.49 -25.00 -11.14
CA HIS A 386 -10.28 -25.30 -10.36
C HIS A 386 -9.67 -24.01 -9.75
N PRO A 387 -9.25 -23.99 -8.47
CA PRO A 387 -8.76 -22.78 -7.81
C PRO A 387 -7.65 -22.04 -8.58
N LEU A 388 -6.65 -22.75 -9.11
CA LEU A 388 -5.60 -22.15 -9.95
C LEU A 388 -6.14 -21.51 -11.25
N ASN A 389 -7.20 -22.05 -11.86
CA ASN A 389 -7.83 -21.46 -13.06
C ASN A 389 -8.47 -20.11 -12.68
N ARG A 390 -9.23 -20.05 -11.58
CA ARG A 390 -9.88 -18.83 -11.07
C ARG A 390 -8.86 -17.78 -10.63
N GLN A 391 -7.79 -18.19 -9.94
CA GLN A 391 -6.67 -17.32 -9.55
C GLN A 391 -5.96 -16.73 -10.78
N PHE A 392 -5.67 -17.55 -11.80
CA PHE A 392 -5.05 -17.11 -13.04
C PHE A 392 -5.94 -16.11 -13.82
N GLN A 393 -7.23 -16.40 -13.97
CA GLN A 393 -8.21 -15.46 -14.54
C GLN A 393 -8.25 -14.14 -13.74
N GLY A 394 -8.21 -14.26 -12.41
CA GLY A 394 -8.15 -13.14 -11.47
C GLY A 394 -6.96 -12.19 -11.67
N LEU A 395 -5.85 -12.65 -12.26
CA LEU A 395 -4.72 -11.77 -12.61
C LEU A 395 -5.06 -10.75 -13.71
N GLY A 396 -6.07 -10.99 -14.56
CA GLY A 396 -6.49 -10.02 -15.59
C GLY A 396 -5.41 -9.70 -16.63
N LEU A 397 -4.69 -10.71 -17.09
CA LEU A 397 -3.69 -10.57 -18.17
C LEU A 397 -4.35 -10.69 -19.55
N GLU A 398 -3.80 -9.98 -20.54
CA GLU A 398 -4.16 -10.15 -21.97
C GLU A 398 -3.30 -11.24 -22.63
N GLU A 399 -2.03 -11.36 -22.22
CA GLU A 399 -1.11 -12.42 -22.66
C GLU A 399 -0.38 -13.05 -21.46
N MET A 400 -0.20 -14.38 -21.51
CA MET A 400 0.69 -15.14 -20.60
C MET A 400 1.33 -16.33 -21.35
N THR A 401 1.90 -16.06 -22.52
CA THR A 401 2.43 -17.08 -23.43
C THR A 401 3.77 -17.60 -22.92
N ARG A 402 3.89 -18.88 -22.58
CA ARG A 402 5.20 -19.51 -22.36
C ARG A 402 6.00 -19.47 -23.67
N LEU A 403 7.26 -19.06 -23.58
CA LEU A 403 8.20 -19.18 -24.69
C LEU A 403 8.72 -20.62 -24.82
N ASP A 404 8.92 -21.07 -26.06
CA ASP A 404 9.63 -22.31 -26.30
C ASP A 404 11.13 -22.17 -25.98
N ARG A 405 11.73 -23.22 -25.40
CA ARG A 405 13.12 -23.26 -24.94
C ARG A 405 14.14 -23.24 -26.08
N HIS A 406 13.72 -23.63 -27.28
CA HIS A 406 14.55 -23.64 -28.48
C HIS A 406 14.35 -22.37 -29.33
N SER A 407 13.42 -21.48 -28.94
CA SER A 407 13.21 -20.19 -29.61
C SER A 407 14.35 -19.21 -29.38
N ASN A 408 14.62 -18.37 -30.39
CA ASN A 408 15.57 -17.25 -30.27
C ASN A 408 15.15 -16.26 -29.17
N GLU A 409 13.83 -16.02 -29.00
CA GLU A 409 13.27 -15.16 -27.95
C GLU A 409 13.70 -15.64 -26.56
N PHE A 410 13.52 -16.93 -26.25
CA PHE A 410 14.01 -17.54 -25.00
C PHE A 410 15.55 -17.52 -24.90
N GLY A 411 16.24 -17.80 -26.02
CA GLY A 411 17.70 -17.84 -26.09
C GLY A 411 18.35 -16.49 -25.73
N TYR A 412 17.91 -15.40 -26.34
CA TYR A 412 18.43 -14.06 -26.05
C TYR A 412 18.08 -13.59 -24.63
N LEU A 413 16.85 -13.85 -24.15
CA LEU A 413 16.45 -13.49 -22.79
C LEU A 413 17.24 -14.26 -21.71
N LYS A 414 17.49 -15.56 -21.95
CA LYS A 414 18.37 -16.38 -21.10
C LYS A 414 19.82 -15.89 -21.14
N LYS A 415 20.33 -15.48 -22.31
CA LYS A 415 21.67 -14.86 -22.42
C LYS A 415 21.75 -13.56 -21.62
N TYR A 416 20.80 -12.63 -21.81
CA TYR A 416 20.76 -11.35 -21.09
C TYR A 416 20.73 -11.53 -19.56
N LEU A 417 19.90 -12.46 -19.06
CA LEU A 417 19.84 -12.81 -17.63
C LEU A 417 21.23 -13.15 -17.05
N ASN A 418 22.04 -13.92 -17.78
CA ASN A 418 23.34 -14.41 -17.32
C ASN A 418 24.50 -13.45 -17.63
N SER A 419 24.44 -12.68 -18.72
CA SER A 419 25.49 -11.72 -19.09
C SER A 419 25.46 -10.43 -18.27
N SER A 420 24.26 -10.02 -17.82
CA SER A 420 24.04 -8.84 -16.98
C SER A 420 24.21 -9.08 -15.47
N GLY A 421 24.72 -10.25 -15.07
CA GLY A 421 24.99 -10.56 -13.67
C GLY A 421 26.20 -9.81 -13.13
N GLY A 422 25.98 -8.83 -12.26
CA GLY A 422 27.04 -8.20 -11.47
C GLY A 422 27.75 -9.21 -10.56
N ALA A 423 29.07 -9.39 -10.78
CA ALA A 423 29.86 -10.48 -10.19
C ALA A 423 29.86 -10.53 -8.65
N VAL A 424 29.75 -9.38 -8.00
CA VAL A 424 29.84 -9.24 -6.53
C VAL A 424 28.67 -9.89 -5.80
N HIS A 425 27.50 -10.00 -6.44
CA HIS A 425 26.35 -10.69 -5.87
C HIS A 425 26.51 -12.23 -5.88
N LYS A 426 27.56 -12.76 -6.53
CA LYS A 426 27.90 -14.19 -6.61
C LYS A 426 26.71 -15.09 -6.99
N MET A 427 25.86 -14.63 -7.89
CA MET A 427 24.65 -15.36 -8.29
C MET A 427 24.84 -16.17 -9.57
N THR A 428 24.17 -17.32 -9.63
CA THR A 428 24.00 -18.14 -10.82
C THR A 428 22.54 -18.52 -10.99
N TYR A 429 22.09 -18.70 -12.24
CA TYR A 429 20.68 -18.91 -12.57
C TYR A 429 20.46 -20.22 -13.35
N THR A 430 19.56 -21.06 -12.83
CA THR A 430 18.90 -22.09 -13.64
C THR A 430 17.57 -21.54 -14.11
N THR A 431 17.49 -21.08 -15.35
CA THR A 431 16.22 -20.62 -15.95
C THR A 431 15.23 -21.79 -16.00
N LYS A 432 14.13 -21.69 -15.22
CA LYS A 432 13.05 -22.67 -15.25
C LYS A 432 12.21 -22.44 -16.49
N ASP A 433 11.50 -21.32 -16.59
CA ASP A 433 10.64 -20.96 -17.72
C ASP A 433 10.65 -19.45 -17.95
N ILE A 434 10.27 -19.01 -19.16
CA ILE A 434 10.08 -17.61 -19.51
C ILE A 434 8.69 -17.48 -20.16
N PHE A 435 7.95 -16.46 -19.75
CA PHE A 435 6.62 -16.13 -20.26
C PHE A 435 6.64 -14.72 -20.82
N ARG A 436 6.11 -14.51 -22.02
CA ARG A 436 5.73 -13.17 -22.50
C ARG A 436 4.40 -12.81 -21.87
N ILE A 437 4.30 -11.58 -21.36
CA ILE A 437 3.15 -11.13 -20.57
C ILE A 437 2.63 -9.80 -21.11
N GLU A 438 1.30 -9.62 -21.06
CA GLU A 438 0.66 -8.33 -21.31
C GLU A 438 -0.51 -8.12 -20.35
N ARG A 439 -0.75 -6.86 -19.96
CA ARG A 439 -1.73 -6.47 -18.95
C ARG A 439 -2.87 -5.64 -19.56
N GLN A 440 -4.09 -5.89 -19.07
CA GLN A 440 -5.29 -5.25 -19.59
C GLN A 440 -5.17 -3.72 -19.74
N GLY A 441 -5.34 -3.25 -20.98
CA GLY A 441 -5.32 -1.83 -21.34
C GLY A 441 -3.98 -1.09 -21.20
N LYS A 442 -2.84 -1.77 -21.01
CA LYS A 442 -1.55 -1.09 -20.83
C LYS A 442 -1.03 -0.34 -22.06
N CYS A 443 -1.25 -0.88 -23.27
CA CYS A 443 -0.91 -0.16 -24.52
C CYS A 443 -1.66 1.19 -24.57
N LYS A 444 -2.99 1.16 -24.41
CA LYS A 444 -3.85 2.36 -24.37
C LYS A 444 -3.45 3.36 -23.29
N ARG A 445 -2.98 2.90 -22.12
CA ARG A 445 -2.49 3.77 -21.05
C ARG A 445 -1.22 4.52 -21.46
N PHE A 446 -0.30 3.87 -22.18
CA PHE A 446 0.90 4.52 -22.70
C PHE A 446 0.56 5.47 -23.86
N GLU A 447 -0.21 5.00 -24.84
CA GLU A 447 -0.70 5.76 -26.00
C GLU A 447 -1.39 7.07 -25.58
N ASN A 448 -2.28 7.01 -24.59
CA ASN A 448 -3.02 8.15 -24.06
C ASN A 448 -2.24 9.00 -23.04
N SER A 449 -0.97 8.69 -22.75
CA SER A 449 -0.14 9.47 -21.82
C SER A 449 0.77 10.46 -22.55
N GLU A 450 1.27 11.48 -21.86
CA GLU A 450 2.24 12.41 -22.45
C GLU A 450 3.53 11.72 -22.93
N PHE A 451 3.85 10.54 -22.37
CA PHE A 451 5.03 9.75 -22.76
C PHE A 451 4.93 9.10 -24.15
N SER A 452 3.77 9.12 -24.82
CA SER A 452 3.69 8.75 -26.25
C SER A 452 4.22 9.86 -27.19
N LYS A 453 4.51 11.05 -26.66
CA LYS A 453 4.89 12.27 -27.41
C LYS A 453 6.33 12.73 -27.17
N VAL A 454 7.03 12.13 -26.19
CA VAL A 454 8.40 12.52 -25.80
C VAL A 454 9.45 11.91 -26.75
N PRO A 455 10.71 12.39 -26.77
CA PRO A 455 11.79 11.73 -27.49
C PRO A 455 11.96 10.27 -26.99
N SER A 456 11.59 9.29 -27.81
CA SER A 456 11.56 7.87 -27.41
C SER A 456 12.96 7.34 -27.05
N ASN A 457 13.15 7.01 -25.77
CA ASN A 457 14.33 6.37 -25.20
C ASN A 457 13.85 5.17 -24.37
N ARG A 458 13.34 4.15 -25.07
CA ARG A 458 12.78 2.95 -24.46
C ARG A 458 13.87 1.94 -24.15
N ARG A 459 13.90 1.43 -22.91
CA ARG A 459 14.84 0.38 -22.50
C ARG A 459 14.14 -0.83 -21.89
N LEU A 460 14.65 -2.03 -22.17
CA LEU A 460 14.18 -3.29 -21.59
C LEU A 460 15.03 -3.62 -20.36
N LEU A 461 14.47 -3.40 -19.16
CA LEU A 461 15.21 -3.39 -17.89
C LEU A 461 14.61 -4.34 -16.85
N TRP A 462 15.45 -4.81 -15.92
CA TRP A 462 15.04 -5.72 -14.86
C TRP A 462 14.31 -5.03 -13.71
N HIS A 463 13.31 -5.74 -13.18
CA HIS A 463 12.73 -5.54 -11.86
C HIS A 463 12.63 -6.88 -11.12
N GLY A 464 12.76 -6.87 -9.79
CA GLY A 464 12.64 -8.05 -8.93
C GLY A 464 11.91 -7.74 -7.63
N SER A 465 11.16 -8.71 -7.11
CA SER A 465 10.40 -8.61 -5.87
C SER A 465 10.17 -10.00 -5.25
N ARG A 466 9.69 -10.06 -4.01
CA ARG A 466 9.28 -11.32 -3.35
C ARG A 466 8.18 -12.01 -4.15
N CYS A 467 8.20 -13.34 -4.27
CA CYS A 467 7.18 -14.09 -5.02
C CYS A 467 5.74 -13.81 -4.54
N ALA A 468 5.54 -13.59 -3.22
CA ALA A 468 4.26 -13.19 -2.64
C ALA A 468 3.67 -11.88 -3.19
N ASN A 469 4.50 -11.00 -3.78
CA ASN A 469 4.06 -9.74 -4.38
C ASN A 469 3.60 -9.91 -5.84
N PHE A 470 3.88 -11.05 -6.49
CA PHE A 470 3.67 -11.17 -7.94
C PHE A 470 2.21 -11.23 -8.37
N ALA A 471 1.28 -11.70 -7.53
CA ALA A 471 -0.14 -11.61 -7.84
C ALA A 471 -0.59 -10.13 -7.97
N GLY A 472 -0.18 -9.28 -7.02
CA GLY A 472 -0.43 -7.84 -7.07
C GLY A 472 0.30 -7.13 -8.21
N ILE A 473 1.57 -7.46 -8.48
CA ILE A 473 2.34 -6.85 -9.58
C ILE A 473 1.77 -7.25 -10.96
N LEU A 474 1.29 -8.49 -11.14
CA LEU A 474 0.66 -8.93 -12.38
C LEU A 474 -0.76 -8.34 -12.53
N ARG A 475 -1.55 -8.27 -11.45
CA ARG A 475 -2.92 -7.72 -11.47
C ARG A 475 -2.96 -6.20 -11.58
N MET A 476 -2.17 -5.48 -10.79
CA MET A 476 -2.21 -4.02 -10.63
C MET A 476 -1.03 -3.30 -11.31
N GLY A 477 0.15 -3.94 -11.35
CA GLY A 477 1.38 -3.39 -11.91
C GLY A 477 2.36 -2.88 -10.87
N LEU A 478 3.53 -2.45 -11.33
CA LEU A 478 4.47 -1.67 -10.53
C LEU A 478 3.83 -0.33 -10.15
N ARG A 479 4.02 0.08 -8.89
CA ARG A 479 3.40 1.27 -8.27
C ARG A 479 4.48 2.16 -7.69
N ILE A 480 4.24 3.47 -7.73
CA ILE A 480 5.10 4.46 -7.07
C ILE A 480 4.67 4.57 -5.60
N ALA A 481 5.65 4.76 -4.70
CA ALA A 481 5.38 4.91 -3.28
C ALA A 481 4.56 6.18 -2.99
N PRO A 482 3.56 6.14 -2.08
CA PRO A 482 2.63 7.24 -1.88
C PRO A 482 3.29 8.48 -1.24
N PRO A 483 2.70 9.70 -1.37
CA PRO A 483 3.29 10.95 -0.84
C PRO A 483 3.63 10.92 0.66
N GLU A 484 2.95 10.09 1.42
CA GLU A 484 3.08 9.91 2.87
C GLU A 484 4.26 9.02 3.26
N ALA A 485 4.78 8.20 2.34
CA ALA A 485 5.96 7.36 2.60
C ALA A 485 7.23 8.18 2.90
N PRO A 486 8.19 7.67 3.69
CA PRO A 486 9.51 8.28 3.82
C PRO A 486 10.22 8.35 2.46
N VAL A 487 10.87 9.48 2.16
CA VAL A 487 11.73 9.59 0.97
C VAL A 487 13.10 8.95 1.20
N SER A 488 13.60 9.02 2.44
CA SER A 488 14.86 8.39 2.88
C SER A 488 14.86 6.90 2.52
N GLY A 489 15.98 6.41 2.00
CA GLY A 489 16.11 5.07 1.43
C GLY A 489 15.54 4.88 0.01
N TYR A 490 15.05 5.93 -0.67
CA TYR A 490 14.91 5.94 -2.13
C TYR A 490 15.96 6.88 -2.73
N LYS A 491 17.06 6.36 -3.29
CA LYS A 491 18.24 7.17 -3.66
C LYS A 491 17.96 8.34 -4.61
N PHE A 492 16.92 8.22 -5.44
CA PHE A 492 16.53 9.21 -6.45
C PHE A 492 15.06 9.64 -6.28
N GLY A 493 14.59 9.68 -5.04
CA GLY A 493 13.19 9.96 -4.72
C GLY A 493 12.23 8.83 -5.11
N LYS A 494 10.93 9.08 -5.01
CA LYS A 494 9.88 8.07 -5.21
C LYS A 494 9.61 7.86 -6.70
N GLY A 495 9.75 6.62 -7.18
CA GLY A 495 9.51 6.23 -8.57
C GLY A 495 9.53 4.71 -8.72
N ILE A 496 9.38 4.21 -9.94
CA ILE A 496 9.60 2.79 -10.27
C ILE A 496 11.10 2.61 -10.55
N TYR A 497 11.77 1.80 -9.72
CA TYR A 497 13.20 1.50 -9.85
C TYR A 497 13.41 0.26 -10.74
N LEU A 498 14.24 0.45 -11.77
CA LEU A 498 14.66 -0.57 -12.74
C LEU A 498 16.21 -0.58 -12.84
N THR A 499 16.77 -1.66 -13.37
CA THR A 499 18.23 -1.82 -13.51
C THR A 499 18.59 -2.65 -14.74
N ASP A 500 19.72 -2.36 -15.39
CA ASP A 500 20.26 -3.19 -16.47
C ASP A 500 20.93 -4.47 -15.96
N CYS A 501 21.41 -4.47 -14.70
CA CYS A 501 22.03 -5.59 -13.99
C CYS A 501 21.00 -6.56 -13.39
N SER A 502 21.01 -7.84 -13.80
CA SER A 502 20.04 -8.86 -13.38
C SER A 502 20.18 -9.23 -11.90
N SER A 503 21.40 -9.46 -11.40
CA SER A 503 21.61 -9.93 -10.02
C SER A 503 21.27 -8.89 -8.98
N LYS A 504 21.34 -7.60 -9.34
CA LYS A 504 20.82 -6.51 -8.53
C LYS A 504 19.29 -6.55 -8.36
N SER A 505 18.54 -6.97 -9.37
CA SER A 505 17.10 -7.24 -9.22
C SER A 505 16.83 -8.53 -8.44
N ALA A 506 17.65 -9.58 -8.67
CA ALA A 506 17.48 -10.87 -8.02
C ALA A 506 17.68 -10.83 -6.48
N ASP A 507 18.45 -9.88 -5.96
CA ASP A 507 18.54 -9.65 -4.51
C ASP A 507 17.19 -9.26 -3.88
N TYR A 508 16.35 -8.48 -4.57
CA TYR A 508 15.00 -8.13 -4.12
C TYR A 508 13.99 -9.29 -4.20
N CYS A 509 14.38 -10.42 -4.79
CA CYS A 509 13.52 -11.61 -4.83
C CYS A 509 13.49 -12.40 -3.53
N TYR A 510 14.42 -12.16 -2.58
CA TYR A 510 14.54 -12.90 -1.32
C TYR A 510 14.50 -14.44 -1.50
N SER A 511 15.15 -14.95 -2.55
CA SER A 511 14.97 -16.31 -3.08
C SER A 511 15.34 -17.44 -2.10
N THR A 512 15.95 -17.14 -0.96
CA THR A 512 16.16 -18.10 0.13
C THR A 512 14.86 -18.50 0.81
N GLU A 513 13.86 -17.61 0.90
CA GLU A 513 12.53 -17.90 1.47
C GLU A 513 11.75 -18.96 0.65
N THR A 514 12.12 -19.14 -0.61
CA THR A 514 11.43 -19.96 -1.62
C THR A 514 12.26 -21.17 -2.08
N GLY A 515 13.34 -21.52 -1.38
CA GLY A 515 14.20 -22.66 -1.74
C GLY A 515 15.01 -22.45 -3.01
N GLY A 516 15.34 -21.19 -3.32
CA GLY A 516 16.05 -20.72 -4.51
C GLY A 516 15.15 -20.17 -5.62
N ASP A 517 13.84 -20.39 -5.57
CA ASP A 517 12.93 -20.06 -6.67
C ASP A 517 12.57 -18.56 -6.70
N ALA A 518 12.90 -17.87 -7.79
CA ALA A 518 12.68 -16.43 -7.94
C ALA A 518 11.90 -16.10 -9.21
N LEU A 519 11.23 -14.95 -9.16
CA LEU A 519 10.55 -14.33 -10.28
C LEU A 519 11.18 -12.98 -10.59
N LEU A 520 11.57 -12.76 -11.85
CA LEU A 520 12.13 -11.52 -12.37
C LEU A 520 11.27 -11.02 -13.52
N ILE A 521 11.07 -9.70 -13.61
CA ILE A 521 10.32 -9.07 -14.70
C ILE A 521 11.29 -8.28 -15.58
N LEU A 522 11.14 -8.39 -16.89
CA LEU A 522 11.65 -7.39 -17.82
C LEU A 522 10.55 -6.41 -18.17
N CYS A 523 10.84 -5.13 -17.94
CA CYS A 523 9.96 -4.01 -18.21
C CYS A 523 10.50 -3.20 -19.39
N GLU A 524 9.65 -2.92 -20.36
CA GLU A 524 9.88 -1.84 -21.33
C GLU A 524 9.57 -0.53 -20.61
N ALA A 525 10.56 0.35 -20.51
CA ALA A 525 10.47 1.62 -19.82
C ALA A 525 10.78 2.77 -20.78
N GLU A 526 9.83 3.68 -20.98
CA GLU A 526 10.04 4.94 -21.70
C GLU A 526 10.73 5.93 -20.76
N LEU A 527 12.04 6.09 -20.95
CA LEU A 527 12.88 6.93 -20.10
C LEU A 527 12.92 8.39 -20.57
N GLY A 528 12.62 8.65 -21.85
CA GLY A 528 12.80 9.95 -22.48
C GLY A 528 14.17 10.58 -22.23
N ASP A 529 14.22 11.90 -22.20
CA ASP A 529 15.36 12.65 -21.68
C ASP A 529 15.62 12.34 -20.20
N MET A 530 16.80 11.80 -19.89
CA MET A 530 17.16 11.31 -18.55
C MET A 530 18.01 12.32 -17.77
N GLN A 531 17.66 12.59 -16.52
CA GLN A 531 18.58 13.26 -15.59
C GLN A 531 19.68 12.28 -15.15
N THR A 532 20.95 12.55 -15.49
CA THR A 532 22.09 11.74 -15.01
C THR A 532 22.52 12.16 -13.60
N LEU A 533 22.75 11.18 -12.72
CA LEU A 533 23.23 11.42 -11.35
C LEU A 533 24.23 10.35 -10.90
N VAL A 534 25.30 10.78 -10.23
CA VAL A 534 26.35 9.90 -9.68
C VAL A 534 26.25 9.70 -8.16
N LYS A 535 25.51 10.57 -7.46
CA LYS A 535 25.29 10.56 -6.01
C LYS A 535 23.80 10.64 -5.70
N SER A 536 23.40 10.17 -4.52
CA SER A 536 21.97 10.15 -4.16
C SER A 536 21.34 11.55 -4.06
N ASP A 537 20.10 11.68 -4.53
CA ASP A 537 19.29 12.91 -4.47
C ASP A 537 17.81 12.57 -4.25
N TYR A 538 17.34 12.73 -3.02
CA TYR A 538 15.93 12.50 -2.65
C TYR A 538 14.92 13.38 -3.41
N LYS A 539 15.37 14.45 -4.08
CA LYS A 539 14.54 15.36 -4.87
C LYS A 539 14.65 15.12 -6.39
N ALA A 540 15.42 14.12 -6.87
CA ALA A 540 15.70 13.91 -8.29
C ALA A 540 14.46 14.02 -9.20
N GLY A 541 13.40 13.24 -8.99
CA GLY A 541 12.18 13.33 -9.81
C GLY A 541 11.49 14.70 -9.83
N THR A 542 11.63 15.50 -8.76
CA THR A 542 11.15 16.89 -8.73
C THR A 542 12.09 17.88 -9.40
N LYS A 543 13.38 17.54 -9.57
CA LYS A 543 14.35 18.28 -10.37
C LYS A 543 14.16 17.95 -11.84
N ALA A 544 14.16 16.67 -12.22
CA ALA A 544 13.92 16.19 -13.58
C ALA A 544 12.67 16.85 -14.19
N LYS A 545 11.51 16.78 -13.51
CA LYS A 545 10.27 17.43 -13.98
C LYS A 545 10.38 18.95 -14.11
N LYS A 546 11.22 19.62 -13.31
CA LYS A 546 11.47 21.07 -13.42
C LYS A 546 12.44 21.43 -14.56
N THR A 547 13.28 20.50 -15.00
CA THR A 547 14.24 20.67 -16.10
C THR A 547 13.79 19.99 -17.40
N GLY A 548 12.51 19.65 -17.53
CA GLY A 548 11.94 19.00 -18.72
C GLY A 548 12.38 17.54 -18.93
N MET A 549 13.00 16.90 -17.93
CA MET A 549 13.46 15.51 -18.00
C MET A 549 12.41 14.54 -17.45
N HIS A 550 12.35 13.36 -18.05
CA HIS A 550 11.25 12.40 -17.91
C HIS A 550 11.58 11.25 -16.94
N SER A 551 12.87 11.01 -16.68
CA SER A 551 13.36 9.97 -15.78
C SER A 551 14.69 10.38 -15.13
N THR A 552 15.24 9.51 -14.28
CA THR A 552 16.61 9.65 -13.77
C THR A 552 17.42 8.38 -14.02
N TRP A 553 18.65 8.57 -14.51
CA TRP A 553 19.67 7.53 -14.60
C TRP A 553 20.72 7.76 -13.50
N GLY A 554 20.62 6.97 -12.44
CA GLY A 554 21.71 6.79 -11.48
C GLY A 554 22.84 6.00 -12.13
N GLN A 555 23.96 6.64 -12.43
CA GLN A 555 25.12 6.05 -13.11
C GLN A 555 26.00 5.31 -12.10
N GLY A 556 26.25 4.01 -12.33
CA GLY A 556 27.04 3.15 -11.43
C GLY A 556 28.37 2.69 -12.00
N LYS A 557 29.29 2.27 -11.11
CA LYS A 557 30.65 1.83 -11.47
C LYS A 557 30.67 0.67 -12.47
N VAL A 558 29.72 -0.26 -12.39
CA VAL A 558 29.61 -1.42 -13.28
C VAL A 558 28.28 -1.42 -14.03
N GLY A 559 28.32 -1.66 -15.33
CA GLY A 559 27.14 -1.67 -16.21
C GLY A 559 27.46 -2.21 -17.61
N PRO A 560 26.48 -2.21 -18.52
CA PRO A 560 26.69 -2.60 -19.90
C PRO A 560 27.42 -1.49 -20.68
N ARG A 561 28.39 -1.89 -21.51
CA ARG A 561 29.08 -1.01 -22.46
C ARG A 561 28.44 -1.00 -23.85
N GLU A 562 27.73 -2.06 -24.18
CA GLU A 562 27.10 -2.27 -25.49
C GLU A 562 25.59 -2.46 -25.31
N TRP A 563 24.82 -1.79 -26.16
CA TRP A 563 23.36 -1.88 -26.24
C TRP A 563 22.97 -2.29 -27.66
N VAL A 564 21.84 -2.99 -27.79
CA VAL A 564 21.30 -3.51 -29.05
C VAL A 564 19.78 -3.33 -29.08
N ASP A 565 19.20 -3.22 -30.28
CA ASP A 565 17.74 -3.19 -30.46
C ASP A 565 17.14 -4.53 -30.04
N ALA A 566 16.28 -4.53 -29.03
CA ALA A 566 15.59 -5.70 -28.48
C ALA A 566 14.59 -6.33 -29.48
N GLY A 567 14.38 -5.74 -30.65
CA GLY A 567 13.77 -6.37 -31.81
C GLY A 567 14.41 -7.70 -32.22
N ILE A 568 15.69 -7.95 -31.86
CA ILE A 568 16.34 -9.27 -32.01
C ILE A 568 15.69 -10.36 -31.13
N VAL A 569 15.04 -9.97 -30.03
CA VAL A 569 14.29 -10.86 -29.12
C VAL A 569 12.91 -11.12 -29.69
N HIS A 570 12.15 -10.06 -30.00
CA HIS A 570 10.80 -10.14 -30.56
C HIS A 570 10.44 -8.86 -31.34
N PRO A 571 9.77 -8.93 -32.52
CA PRO A 571 9.50 -7.75 -33.35
C PRO A 571 8.77 -6.59 -32.66
N SER A 572 7.92 -6.87 -31.67
CA SER A 572 7.23 -5.84 -30.86
C SER A 572 8.11 -5.16 -29.80
N LEU A 573 9.43 -5.28 -29.91
CA LEU A 573 10.44 -4.56 -29.13
C LEU A 573 11.35 -3.71 -30.02
N LYS A 574 11.04 -3.58 -31.32
CA LYS A 574 11.82 -2.75 -32.24
C LYS A 574 11.91 -1.30 -31.72
N GLY A 575 13.11 -0.75 -31.70
CA GLY A 575 13.39 0.57 -31.12
C GLY A 575 13.29 0.63 -29.59
N VAL A 576 13.48 -0.51 -28.90
CA VAL A 576 13.71 -0.59 -27.45
C VAL A 576 15.13 -1.11 -27.26
N GLU A 577 15.99 -0.40 -26.53
CA GLU A 577 17.35 -0.88 -26.26
C GLU A 577 17.37 -1.96 -25.17
N MET A 578 18.26 -2.95 -25.33
CA MET A 578 18.68 -3.85 -24.25
C MET A 578 20.21 -3.99 -24.23
N PRO A 579 20.82 -4.30 -23.09
CA PRO A 579 22.23 -4.66 -23.03
C PRO A 579 22.58 -5.81 -23.98
N ASN A 580 23.72 -5.73 -24.69
CA ASN A 580 24.13 -6.79 -25.63
C ASN A 580 24.21 -8.15 -24.88
N PRO A 581 23.38 -9.15 -25.23
CA PRO A 581 23.33 -10.42 -24.50
C PRO A 581 24.59 -11.28 -24.69
N ASN A 582 25.51 -10.90 -25.58
CA ASN A 582 26.81 -11.56 -25.75
C ASN A 582 27.96 -10.83 -25.04
N ALA A 583 27.77 -9.59 -24.60
CA ALA A 583 28.76 -8.83 -23.83
C ALA A 583 28.49 -8.95 -22.32
N LYS A 584 29.55 -8.97 -21.50
CA LYS A 584 29.42 -8.93 -20.02
C LYS A 584 29.39 -7.49 -19.53
N VAL A 585 28.72 -7.25 -18.41
CA VAL A 585 28.84 -5.97 -17.68
C VAL A 585 30.28 -5.76 -17.21
N SER A 586 30.77 -4.53 -17.34
CA SER A 586 32.15 -4.12 -17.03
C SER A 586 32.16 -2.72 -16.41
N GLU A 587 33.35 -2.19 -16.10
CA GLU A 587 33.45 -0.86 -15.50
C GLU A 587 33.03 0.24 -16.49
N THR A 588 32.17 1.16 -16.04
CA THR A 588 31.58 2.22 -16.87
C THR A 588 32.48 3.43 -17.07
N GLY A 589 33.54 3.58 -16.26
CA GLY A 589 34.35 4.79 -16.22
C GLY A 589 33.68 5.98 -15.52
N THR A 590 32.54 5.77 -14.85
CA THR A 590 31.85 6.83 -14.11
C THR A 590 32.67 7.28 -12.90
N ILE A 591 33.09 8.54 -12.91
CA ILE A 591 33.88 9.17 -11.82
C ILE A 591 32.95 9.52 -10.64
N ASP A 592 33.49 9.50 -9.41
CA ASP A 592 32.86 9.92 -8.15
C ASP A 592 31.47 9.33 -7.78
N THR A 593 31.08 8.24 -8.45
CA THR A 593 29.78 7.59 -8.18
C THR A 593 29.76 6.76 -6.89
N GLU A 594 28.69 6.94 -6.12
CA GLU A 594 28.31 6.15 -4.95
C GLU A 594 27.62 4.82 -5.33
N LEU A 595 27.19 4.67 -6.59
CA LEU A 595 26.47 3.50 -7.08
C LEU A 595 27.40 2.43 -7.60
N ARG A 596 27.23 1.17 -7.15
CA ARG A 596 27.97 0.03 -7.73
C ARG A 596 27.46 -0.38 -9.12
N TYR A 597 26.17 -0.21 -9.38
CA TYR A 597 25.50 -0.55 -10.63
C TYR A 597 24.41 0.48 -10.94
N ASN A 598 24.07 0.64 -12.22
CA ASN A 598 23.07 1.58 -12.71
C ASN A 598 21.68 1.43 -12.03
N GLU A 599 20.93 2.53 -11.99
CA GLU A 599 19.51 2.59 -11.60
C GLU A 599 18.79 3.49 -12.60
N TYR A 600 17.65 3.05 -13.12
CA TYR A 600 16.78 3.87 -13.98
C TYR A 600 15.44 4.04 -13.24
N ILE A 601 15.01 5.29 -13.07
CA ILE A 601 13.88 5.64 -12.22
C ILE A 601 12.84 6.37 -13.06
N CYS A 602 11.70 5.72 -13.26
CA CYS A 602 10.51 6.30 -13.88
C CYS A 602 9.67 6.99 -12.80
N TYR A 603 9.14 8.17 -13.09
CA TYR A 603 8.35 8.98 -12.15
C TYR A 603 6.84 8.95 -12.43
N ASP A 604 6.42 8.23 -13.47
CA ASP A 604 5.03 7.87 -13.73
C ASP A 604 4.86 6.34 -13.95
N ILE A 605 3.65 5.82 -13.69
CA ILE A 605 3.27 4.42 -13.90
C ILE A 605 2.93 4.08 -15.37
N ALA A 606 2.72 5.09 -16.21
CA ALA A 606 2.50 4.97 -17.65
C ALA A 606 3.79 4.67 -18.42
N GLN A 607 4.95 5.18 -17.95
CA GLN A 607 6.26 4.95 -18.56
C GLN A 607 6.65 3.46 -18.65
N VAL A 608 6.11 2.59 -17.78
CA VAL A 608 6.63 1.24 -17.57
C VAL A 608 5.61 0.16 -17.95
N ARG A 609 5.89 -0.60 -19.01
CA ARG A 609 5.12 -1.76 -19.48
C ARG A 609 5.86 -3.06 -19.10
N LEU A 610 5.14 -4.05 -18.55
CA LEU A 610 5.73 -5.34 -18.23
C LEU A 610 5.73 -6.20 -19.51
N ARG A 611 6.84 -6.86 -19.86
CA ARG A 611 6.98 -7.57 -21.14
C ARG A 611 7.28 -9.06 -20.99
N TYR A 612 8.14 -9.43 -20.04
CA TYR A 612 8.45 -10.83 -19.76
C TYR A 612 8.50 -11.11 -18.26
N LEU A 613 8.03 -12.30 -17.89
CA LEU A 613 8.25 -12.91 -16.59
C LEU A 613 9.22 -14.08 -16.73
N LEU A 614 10.33 -14.03 -16.00
CA LEU A 614 11.31 -15.11 -15.95
C LEU A 614 11.18 -15.83 -14.60
N TYR A 615 10.83 -17.12 -14.66
CA TYR A 615 10.91 -18.03 -13.53
C TYR A 615 12.28 -18.69 -13.53
N VAL A 616 13.06 -18.45 -12.47
CA VAL A 616 14.44 -18.91 -12.34
C VAL A 616 14.66 -19.58 -10.98
N LYS A 617 15.64 -20.47 -10.88
CA LYS A 617 16.22 -20.85 -9.60
C LYS A 617 17.58 -20.18 -9.44
N VAL A 618 17.69 -19.32 -8.42
CA VAL A 618 18.90 -18.60 -8.04
C VAL A 618 19.72 -19.45 -7.08
N LYS A 619 21.01 -19.60 -7.37
CA LYS A 619 22.01 -20.10 -6.41
C LYS A 619 23.03 -19.00 -6.16
N LYS A 620 23.15 -18.56 -4.89
CA LYS A 620 24.28 -17.77 -4.41
C LYS A 620 25.47 -18.70 -4.13
N LEU A 621 26.68 -18.23 -4.42
CA LEU A 621 27.96 -18.95 -4.29
C LEU A 621 28.82 -18.38 -3.16
#